data_AF-A0A3D0IGB9-F1
#
_entry.id   AF-A0A3D0IGB9-F1
#
_cell.length_a   1.000
_cell.length_b   1.000
_cell.length_c   1.000
_cell.angle_alpha   90.00
_cell.angle_beta   90.00
_cell.angle_gamma   90.00
#
_symmetry.space_group_name_H-M   'P 1'
#
loop_
_entity.id
_entity.type
_entity.pdbx_description
1 polymer ?
#
loop_
_entity_poly.entity_id
_entity_poly.type
_entity_poly.pdbx_seq_one_letter_code
_entity_poly.pdbx_strand_id
1 'polypeptide(L)'
;MNTNIRQAGLLKKLCLGSSYVFSYAYVYLFTETVGFSGLFTTVYLTLLSAGAILWLEMSMRQQQLLGKYYPTKIERCETRFWEVILILLSLSTFSGDMKALSLFFIHAVVIYMTLTGTGHLLSGRSSVLLPADMANGLLRIPFMSFFRRILTIGECIHPSDEMVEVILPDGSSVIAKKAEKKPLNTFGIFMVLIVIAGFFLAALSNLVSVDAHFSDAVSSIEHFFDNVSVADSIGRFIMSLPVGAYLFGLIQGSVRKENTLERKIHDKLVSFSPRMRFMPDSLLAAVLSLFGILYLTFFVSQASYMFSAFAGVLPEAFTASEYAVSGFHELINVVLINFALLATVRVFGSHDRKLLRGLSVGIMAESMVFAAISASKIILYMSRFGYTFSRTLGLWGTSVVFAGSVFAVIYLLKGKKTFAPWMWYSAGSYVLTAFITWIFV
;
A
#
# COMPACT_ATOMS: atom_id res chain seq x y z
N MET A 1 -26.08 12.06 -21.61
CA MET A 1 -26.24 10.73 -20.97
C MET A 1 -25.62 9.61 -21.80
N ASN A 2 -25.93 9.49 -23.10
CA ASN A 2 -25.39 8.45 -23.98
C ASN A 2 -23.83 8.51 -24.17
N THR A 3 -23.25 9.71 -24.21
CA THR A 3 -21.79 9.92 -24.30
C THR A 3 -21.03 9.41 -23.07
N ASN A 4 -21.52 9.70 -21.86
CA ASN A 4 -20.90 9.27 -20.60
C ASN A 4 -20.94 7.74 -20.45
N ILE A 5 -22.04 7.10 -20.84
CA ILE A 5 -22.18 5.63 -20.80
C ILE A 5 -21.20 4.97 -21.78
N ARG A 6 -21.09 5.50 -23.02
CA ARG A 6 -20.13 5.01 -24.00
C ARG A 6 -18.68 5.17 -23.53
N GLN A 7 -18.34 6.31 -22.93
CA GLN A 7 -17.01 6.54 -22.35
C GLN A 7 -16.73 5.60 -21.16
N ALA A 8 -17.71 5.36 -20.29
CA ALA A 8 -17.57 4.40 -19.19
C ALA A 8 -17.37 2.96 -19.70
N GLY A 9 -18.06 2.57 -20.77
CA GLY A 9 -17.86 1.29 -21.44
C GLY A 9 -16.45 1.15 -22.05
N LEU A 10 -15.91 2.22 -22.63
CA LEU A 10 -14.54 2.25 -23.15
C LEU A 10 -13.51 2.10 -22.02
N LEU A 11 -13.65 2.88 -20.94
CA LEU A 11 -12.76 2.80 -19.77
C LEU A 11 -12.76 1.42 -19.15
N LYS A 12 -13.92 0.75 -19.10
CA LYS A 12 -14.04 -0.63 -18.61
C LYS A 12 -13.19 -1.61 -19.43
N LYS A 13 -13.27 -1.52 -20.77
CA LYS A 13 -12.49 -2.37 -21.68
C LYS A 13 -11.00 -2.09 -21.57
N LEU A 14 -10.61 -0.81 -21.46
CA LEU A 14 -9.22 -0.40 -21.24
C LEU A 14 -8.68 -0.95 -19.92
N CYS A 15 -9.41 -0.80 -18.81
CA CYS A 15 -9.03 -1.34 -17.50
C CYS A 15 -8.90 -2.87 -17.51
N LEU A 16 -9.76 -3.56 -18.25
CA LEU A 16 -9.69 -5.01 -18.40
C LEU A 16 -8.44 -5.42 -19.19
N GLY A 17 -8.19 -4.80 -20.35
CA GLY A 17 -7.01 -5.09 -21.18
C GLY A 17 -5.70 -4.77 -20.47
N SER A 18 -5.60 -3.59 -19.85
CA SER A 18 -4.40 -3.17 -19.11
C SER A 18 -4.11 -4.08 -17.91
N SER A 19 -5.13 -4.69 -17.30
CA SER A 19 -4.94 -5.56 -16.12
C SER A 19 -4.10 -6.80 -16.41
N TYR A 20 -4.15 -7.35 -17.64
CA TYR A 20 -3.35 -8.51 -18.01
C TYR A 20 -1.87 -8.14 -18.14
N VAL A 21 -1.60 -7.06 -18.87
CA VAL A 21 -0.24 -6.50 -19.04
C VAL A 21 0.35 -6.14 -17.68
N PHE A 22 -0.43 -5.45 -16.84
CA PHE A 22 -0.02 -5.06 -15.50
C PHE A 22 0.29 -6.26 -14.62
N SER A 23 -0.54 -7.31 -14.66
CA SER A 23 -0.32 -8.51 -13.85
C SER A 23 0.91 -9.30 -14.28
N TYR A 24 1.18 -9.37 -15.59
CA TYR A 24 2.38 -10.01 -16.11
C TYR A 24 3.63 -9.23 -15.70
N ALA A 25 3.60 -7.89 -15.84
CA ALA A 25 4.68 -7.02 -15.39
C ALA A 25 4.92 -7.14 -13.87
N TYR A 26 3.86 -7.19 -13.08
CA TYR A 26 3.97 -7.39 -11.63
C TYR A 26 4.60 -8.74 -11.27
N VAL A 27 4.28 -9.83 -11.96
CA VAL A 27 4.92 -11.14 -11.74
C VAL A 27 6.37 -11.13 -12.21
N TYR A 28 6.65 -10.52 -13.35
CA TYR A 28 8.00 -10.40 -13.92
C TYR A 28 8.97 -9.77 -12.92
N LEU A 29 8.51 -8.76 -12.18
CA LEU A 29 9.24 -8.17 -11.07
C LEU A 29 9.76 -9.25 -10.11
N PHE A 30 8.90 -10.11 -9.56
CA PHE A 30 9.30 -11.10 -8.56
C PHE A 30 10.14 -12.26 -9.11
N THR A 31 10.06 -12.54 -10.41
CA THR A 31 10.79 -13.66 -11.03
C THR A 31 12.20 -13.30 -11.52
N GLU A 32 12.48 -12.04 -11.86
CA GLU A 32 13.80 -11.60 -12.35
C GLU A 32 14.53 -10.63 -11.42
N THR A 33 14.00 -10.38 -10.22
CA THR A 33 14.61 -9.49 -9.22
C THR A 33 16.02 -9.89 -8.77
N VAL A 34 16.53 -11.06 -9.16
CA VAL A 34 17.91 -11.50 -8.90
C VAL A 34 18.91 -10.99 -9.96
N GLY A 35 18.47 -10.53 -11.15
CA GLY A 35 19.38 -10.23 -12.27
C GLY A 35 19.47 -8.77 -12.76
N PHE A 36 18.54 -7.87 -12.38
CA PHE A 36 18.55 -6.51 -12.93
C PHE A 36 19.54 -5.56 -12.26
N SER A 37 20.14 -4.68 -13.07
CA SER A 37 20.82 -3.48 -12.59
C SER A 37 19.88 -2.62 -11.75
N GLY A 38 20.44 -1.85 -10.81
CA GLY A 38 19.67 -0.99 -9.91
C GLY A 38 18.79 0.01 -10.67
N LEU A 39 19.33 0.65 -11.72
CA LEU A 39 18.60 1.64 -12.52
C LEU A 39 17.40 1.04 -13.25
N PHE A 40 17.55 -0.15 -13.85
CA PHE A 40 16.45 -0.82 -14.53
C PHE A 40 15.32 -1.15 -13.55
N THR A 41 15.67 -1.64 -12.34
CA THR A 41 14.70 -1.92 -11.29
C THR A 41 13.91 -0.65 -10.90
N THR A 42 14.60 0.49 -10.71
CA THR A 42 13.97 1.77 -10.37
C THR A 42 13.02 2.26 -11.46
N VAL A 43 13.46 2.27 -12.72
CA VAL A 43 12.64 2.69 -13.87
C VAL A 43 11.42 1.79 -14.01
N TYR A 44 11.63 0.47 -13.93
CA TYR A 44 10.57 -0.51 -14.03
C TYR A 44 9.51 -0.33 -12.94
N LEU A 45 9.95 -0.19 -11.68
CA LEU A 45 9.04 0.05 -10.56
C LEU A 45 8.29 1.37 -10.68
N THR A 46 8.95 2.41 -11.18
CA THR A 46 8.32 3.72 -11.38
C THR A 46 7.23 3.64 -12.45
N LEU A 47 7.49 2.93 -13.56
CA LEU A 47 6.49 2.68 -14.60
C LEU A 47 5.32 1.84 -14.08
N LEU A 48 5.61 0.81 -13.28
CA LEU A 48 4.58 -0.03 -12.66
C LEU A 48 3.73 0.78 -11.66
N SER A 49 4.35 1.61 -10.83
CA SER A 49 3.66 2.53 -9.93
C SER A 49 2.77 3.52 -10.67
N ALA A 50 3.29 4.15 -11.73
CA ALA A 50 2.51 5.06 -12.58
C ALA A 50 1.33 4.32 -13.25
N GLY A 51 1.55 3.10 -13.72
CA GLY A 51 0.50 2.24 -14.26
C GLY A 51 -0.61 1.92 -13.24
N ALA A 52 -0.24 1.69 -11.97
CA ALA A 52 -1.20 1.44 -10.89
C ALA A 52 -2.08 2.68 -10.62
N ILE A 53 -1.46 3.86 -10.59
CA ILE A 53 -2.16 5.15 -10.40
C ILE A 53 -3.14 5.38 -11.55
N LEU A 54 -2.67 5.26 -12.79
CA LEU A 54 -3.51 5.42 -13.99
C LEU A 54 -4.68 4.42 -13.98
N TRP A 55 -4.43 3.18 -13.58
CA TRP A 55 -5.48 2.16 -13.50
C TRP A 55 -6.54 2.49 -12.44
N LEU A 56 -6.12 2.98 -11.27
CA LEU A 56 -7.03 3.46 -10.23
C LEU A 56 -7.84 4.68 -10.71
N GLU A 57 -7.19 5.68 -11.32
CA GLU A 57 -7.84 6.88 -11.85
C GLU A 57 -8.86 6.55 -12.95
N MET A 58 -8.51 5.67 -13.90
CA MET A 58 -9.43 5.22 -14.95
C MET A 58 -10.65 4.52 -14.34
N SER A 59 -10.44 3.67 -13.33
CA SER A 59 -11.51 2.95 -12.64
C SER A 59 -12.43 3.91 -11.86
N MET A 60 -11.87 4.89 -11.16
CA MET A 60 -12.65 5.95 -10.48
C MET A 60 -13.43 6.81 -11.47
N ARG A 61 -12.80 7.22 -12.58
CA ARG A 61 -13.45 8.03 -13.63
C ARG A 61 -14.59 7.28 -14.31
N GLN A 62 -14.43 5.97 -14.50
CA GLN A 62 -15.51 5.12 -14.99
C GLN A 62 -16.75 5.20 -14.08
N GLN A 63 -16.61 5.16 -12.75
CA GLN A 63 -17.76 5.27 -11.84
C GLN A 63 -18.34 6.68 -11.75
N GLN A 64 -17.50 7.70 -11.85
CA GLN A 64 -17.96 9.09 -11.92
C GLN A 64 -18.84 9.31 -13.15
N LEU A 65 -18.47 8.75 -14.30
CA LEU A 65 -19.30 8.81 -15.52
C LEU A 65 -20.62 8.05 -15.39
N LEU A 66 -20.65 7.00 -14.58
CA LEU A 66 -21.87 6.25 -14.24
C LEU A 66 -22.69 6.89 -13.11
N GLY A 67 -22.25 8.03 -12.57
CA GLY A 67 -22.93 8.74 -11.47
C GLY A 67 -22.92 7.99 -10.13
N LYS A 68 -22.06 6.98 -9.97
CA LYS A 68 -22.08 6.08 -8.81
C LYS A 68 -21.22 6.53 -7.64
N TYR A 69 -20.13 7.25 -7.91
CA TYR A 69 -19.15 7.62 -6.89
C TYR A 69 -18.44 8.93 -7.21
N TYR A 70 -18.33 9.80 -6.21
CA TYR A 70 -17.53 11.03 -6.27
C TYR A 70 -16.72 11.15 -4.97
N PRO A 71 -15.37 11.20 -5.05
CA PRO A 71 -14.54 11.29 -3.85
C PRO A 71 -14.70 12.66 -3.21
N THR A 72 -14.75 12.68 -1.87
CA THR A 72 -14.73 13.90 -1.07
C THR A 72 -13.40 14.65 -1.22
N LYS A 73 -13.38 15.93 -0.82
CA LYS A 73 -12.14 16.74 -0.85
C LYS A 73 -11.02 16.12 0.00
N ILE A 74 -11.36 15.50 1.13
CA ILE A 74 -10.40 14.87 2.05
C ILE A 74 -9.85 13.59 1.42
N GLU A 75 -10.71 12.69 0.93
CA GLU A 75 -10.28 11.45 0.26
C GLU A 75 -9.39 11.74 -0.94
N ARG A 76 -9.73 12.76 -1.74
CA ARG A 76 -8.91 13.18 -2.88
C ARG A 76 -7.54 13.68 -2.43
N CYS A 77 -7.46 14.47 -1.36
CA CYS A 77 -6.19 14.98 -0.83
C CYS A 77 -5.32 13.84 -0.29
N GLU A 78 -5.90 12.92 0.48
CA GLU A 78 -5.19 11.73 0.98
C GLU A 78 -4.70 10.85 -0.18
N THR A 79 -5.54 10.62 -1.19
CA THR A 79 -5.17 9.79 -2.35
C THR A 79 -4.01 10.40 -3.13
N ARG A 80 -4.07 11.71 -3.43
CA ARG A 80 -2.95 12.42 -4.09
C ARG A 80 -1.66 12.36 -3.28
N PHE A 81 -1.74 12.47 -1.96
CA PHE A 81 -0.57 12.30 -1.09
C PHE A 81 0.05 10.91 -1.27
N TRP A 82 -0.74 9.84 -1.21
CA TRP A 82 -0.23 8.46 -1.36
C TRP A 82 0.28 8.14 -2.76
N GLU A 83 -0.31 8.71 -3.81
CA GLU A 83 0.20 8.62 -5.18
C GLU A 83 1.59 9.25 -5.31
N VAL A 84 1.81 10.42 -4.72
CA VAL A 84 3.13 11.08 -4.70
C VAL A 84 4.14 10.22 -3.92
N ILE A 85 3.75 9.72 -2.75
CA ILE A 85 4.60 8.82 -1.96
C ILE A 85 4.96 7.56 -2.76
N LEU A 86 4.02 6.97 -3.48
CA LEU A 86 4.25 5.78 -4.30
C LEU A 86 5.33 6.02 -5.35
N ILE A 87 5.26 7.14 -6.08
CA ILE A 87 6.24 7.50 -7.11
C ILE A 87 7.61 7.79 -6.50
N LEU A 88 7.66 8.58 -5.43
CA LEU A 88 8.92 8.89 -4.75
C LEU A 88 9.58 7.63 -4.18
N LEU A 89 8.78 6.72 -3.62
CA LEU A 89 9.27 5.46 -3.10
C LEU A 89 9.81 4.55 -4.22
N SER A 90 9.12 4.45 -5.35
CA SER A 90 9.64 3.69 -6.49
C SER A 90 10.92 4.28 -7.07
N LEU A 91 11.06 5.61 -7.07
CA LEU A 91 12.29 6.30 -7.48
C LEU A 91 13.46 6.07 -6.51
N SER A 92 13.17 5.93 -5.22
CA SER A 92 14.19 5.63 -4.20
C SER A 92 14.60 4.15 -4.14
N THR A 93 13.89 3.25 -4.86
CA THR A 93 14.19 1.82 -4.82
C THR A 93 15.34 1.49 -5.76
N PHE A 94 16.54 1.28 -5.22
CA PHE A 94 17.74 0.88 -5.96
C PHE A 94 18.22 -0.53 -5.53
N SER A 95 19.19 -1.10 -6.24
CA SER A 95 19.78 -2.42 -5.93
C SER A 95 20.39 -2.45 -4.52
N GLY A 96 20.17 -3.54 -3.78
CA GLY A 96 20.72 -3.75 -2.43
C GLY A 96 19.67 -4.27 -1.44
N ASP A 97 20.01 -4.25 -0.15
CA ASP A 97 19.20 -4.79 0.95
C ASP A 97 17.83 -4.08 1.13
N MET A 98 17.67 -2.84 0.64
CA MET A 98 16.39 -2.11 0.63
C MET A 98 15.35 -2.71 -0.31
N LYS A 99 15.74 -3.47 -1.32
CA LYS A 99 14.85 -3.85 -2.42
C LYS A 99 13.60 -4.59 -1.92
N ALA A 100 13.74 -5.62 -1.09
CA ALA A 100 12.61 -6.38 -0.58
C ALA A 100 11.68 -5.53 0.31
N LEU A 101 12.26 -4.68 1.17
CA LEU A 101 11.51 -3.80 2.06
C LEU A 101 10.75 -2.71 1.29
N SER A 102 11.40 -2.08 0.31
CA SER A 102 10.79 -1.09 -0.56
C SER A 102 9.67 -1.69 -1.41
N LEU A 103 9.83 -2.92 -1.92
CA LEU A 103 8.76 -3.64 -2.63
C LEU A 103 7.54 -3.87 -1.73
N PHE A 104 7.76 -4.27 -0.48
CA PHE A 104 6.69 -4.42 0.51
C PHE A 104 5.96 -3.09 0.74
N PHE A 105 6.68 -2.00 0.96
CA PHE A 105 6.08 -0.68 1.16
C PHE A 105 5.35 -0.15 -0.09
N ILE A 106 5.89 -0.37 -1.29
CA ILE A 106 5.22 -0.03 -2.55
C ILE A 106 3.87 -0.75 -2.62
N HIS A 107 3.83 -2.05 -2.36
CA HIS A 107 2.58 -2.80 -2.37
C HIS A 107 1.60 -2.32 -1.29
N ALA A 108 2.09 -2.04 -0.08
CA ALA A 108 1.27 -1.51 1.01
C ALA A 108 0.67 -0.14 0.66
N VAL A 109 1.45 0.76 0.04
CA VAL A 109 0.98 2.06 -0.44
C VAL A 109 -0.05 1.91 -1.56
N VAL A 110 0.14 0.96 -2.49
CA VAL A 110 -0.86 0.68 -3.55
C VAL A 110 -2.19 0.24 -2.96
N ILE A 111 -2.17 -0.65 -1.96
CA ILE A 111 -3.38 -1.06 -1.25
C ILE A 111 -4.02 0.16 -0.58
N TYR A 112 -3.23 0.94 0.16
CA TYR A 112 -3.75 2.05 0.92
C TYR A 112 -4.31 3.18 0.04
N MET A 113 -3.63 3.55 -1.05
CA MET A 113 -4.14 4.55 -2.00
C MET A 113 -5.43 4.08 -2.68
N THR A 114 -5.58 2.78 -2.92
CA THR A 114 -6.82 2.22 -3.48
C THR A 114 -7.97 2.41 -2.50
N LEU A 115 -7.75 2.14 -1.21
CA LEU A 115 -8.76 2.32 -0.16
C LEU A 115 -9.12 3.80 0.04
N THR A 116 -8.12 4.71 0.03
CA THR A 116 -8.38 6.14 0.17
C THR A 116 -9.13 6.70 -1.04
N GLY A 117 -8.75 6.29 -2.26
CA GLY A 117 -9.34 6.78 -3.51
C GLY A 117 -10.79 6.35 -3.69
N THR A 118 -11.12 5.15 -3.22
CA THR A 118 -12.46 4.55 -3.30
C THR A 118 -13.31 4.76 -2.05
N GLY A 119 -12.80 5.47 -1.04
CA GLY A 119 -13.52 5.78 0.19
C GLY A 119 -13.75 4.57 1.12
N HIS A 120 -13.05 3.45 0.89
CA HIS A 120 -13.25 2.18 1.60
C HIS A 120 -12.52 2.09 2.95
N LEU A 121 -11.97 3.20 3.44
CA LEU A 121 -11.45 3.28 4.81
C LEU A 121 -12.60 3.13 5.81
N LEU A 122 -12.42 2.29 6.82
CA LEU A 122 -13.44 1.97 7.82
C LEU A 122 -13.95 3.22 8.55
N SER A 123 -13.06 4.14 8.91
CA SER A 123 -13.42 5.43 9.51
C SER A 123 -13.66 6.56 8.49
N GLY A 124 -13.70 6.25 7.19
CA GLY A 124 -13.82 7.21 6.09
C GLY A 124 -12.60 8.12 5.87
N ARG A 125 -11.50 7.86 6.59
CA ARG A 125 -10.23 8.60 6.55
C ARG A 125 -9.16 7.86 7.35
N SER A 126 -7.92 8.28 7.18
CA SER A 126 -6.77 7.72 7.89
C SER A 126 -6.95 7.79 9.42
N SER A 127 -6.92 6.63 10.08
CA SER A 127 -7.27 6.48 11.50
C SER A 127 -6.54 5.31 12.17
N VAL A 128 -6.67 5.19 13.49
CA VAL A 128 -6.08 4.10 14.30
C VAL A 128 -6.51 2.70 13.80
N LEU A 129 -7.59 2.60 13.03
CA LEU A 129 -8.03 1.36 12.37
C LEU A 129 -7.17 0.96 11.16
N LEU A 130 -6.03 1.61 10.92
CA LEU A 130 -5.09 1.28 9.85
C LEU A 130 -4.81 -0.23 9.72
N PRO A 131 -4.56 -1.02 10.78
CA PRO A 131 -4.35 -2.47 10.62
C PRO A 131 -5.58 -3.19 10.06
N ALA A 132 -6.78 -2.77 10.46
CA ALA A 132 -8.03 -3.33 9.96
C ALA A 132 -8.31 -2.87 8.51
N ASP A 133 -7.98 -1.62 8.17
CA ASP A 133 -8.03 -1.12 6.79
C ASP A 133 -7.07 -1.90 5.89
N MET A 134 -5.83 -2.12 6.33
CA MET A 134 -4.83 -2.89 5.60
C MET A 134 -5.24 -4.36 5.45
N ALA A 135 -5.75 -5.01 6.50
CA ALA A 135 -6.28 -6.38 6.39
C ALA A 135 -7.48 -6.47 5.43
N ASN A 136 -8.33 -5.43 5.44
CA ASN A 136 -9.46 -5.32 4.52
C ASN A 136 -8.99 -5.23 3.06
N GLY A 137 -8.01 -4.38 2.78
CA GLY A 137 -7.43 -4.21 1.44
C GLY A 137 -6.54 -5.36 0.98
N LEU A 138 -5.81 -6.01 1.88
CA LEU A 138 -4.91 -7.12 1.56
C LEU A 138 -5.67 -8.45 1.37
N LEU A 139 -6.73 -8.68 2.14
CA LEU A 139 -7.42 -9.98 2.16
C LEU A 139 -8.86 -9.85 1.67
N ARG A 140 -9.71 -9.12 2.38
CA ARG A 140 -11.16 -9.23 2.15
C ARG A 140 -11.57 -8.76 0.76
N ILE A 141 -11.21 -7.53 0.37
CA ILE A 141 -11.64 -6.93 -0.90
C ILE A 141 -11.16 -7.72 -2.12
N PRO A 142 -9.85 -8.00 -2.28
CA PRO A 142 -9.36 -8.68 -3.48
C PRO A 142 -9.89 -10.11 -3.58
N PHE A 143 -9.94 -10.87 -2.49
CA PHE A 143 -10.42 -12.26 -2.54
C PHE A 143 -11.94 -12.37 -2.72
N MET A 144 -12.74 -11.49 -2.12
CA MET A 144 -14.19 -11.43 -2.39
C MET A 144 -14.51 -11.01 -3.82
N SER A 145 -13.56 -10.37 -4.48
CA SER A 145 -13.68 -9.86 -5.85
C SER A 145 -12.78 -10.60 -6.84
N PHE A 146 -12.23 -11.77 -6.46
CA PHE A 146 -11.19 -12.45 -7.22
C PHE A 146 -11.65 -12.83 -8.64
N PHE A 147 -12.85 -13.40 -8.76
CA PHE A 147 -13.42 -13.79 -10.05
C PHE A 147 -13.99 -12.61 -10.87
N ARG A 148 -13.94 -11.37 -10.36
CA ARG A 148 -14.49 -10.21 -11.09
C ARG A 148 -13.81 -9.97 -12.42
N ARG A 149 -12.52 -10.31 -12.54
CA ARG A 149 -11.80 -10.15 -13.81
C ARG A 149 -12.47 -10.97 -14.92
N ILE A 150 -12.85 -12.22 -14.63
CA ILE A 150 -13.56 -13.10 -15.56
C ILE A 150 -15.00 -12.62 -15.80
N LEU A 151 -15.71 -12.22 -14.74
CA LEU A 151 -17.07 -11.69 -14.88
C LEU A 151 -17.11 -10.42 -15.75
N THR A 152 -16.10 -9.56 -15.65
CA THR A 152 -15.99 -8.33 -16.44
C THR A 152 -15.80 -8.63 -17.92
N ILE A 153 -15.09 -9.72 -18.27
CA ILE A 153 -15.00 -10.20 -19.66
C ILE A 153 -16.40 -10.51 -20.17
N GLY A 154 -17.20 -11.27 -19.40
CA GLY A 154 -18.59 -11.57 -19.74
C GLY A 154 -19.43 -10.31 -19.95
N GLU A 155 -19.34 -9.34 -19.04
CA GLU A 155 -20.04 -8.04 -19.15
C GLU A 155 -19.53 -7.17 -20.32
N CYS A 156 -18.31 -7.38 -20.82
CA CYS A 156 -17.75 -6.67 -21.98
C CYS A 156 -18.12 -7.34 -23.31
N ILE A 157 -18.33 -8.67 -23.31
CA ILE A 157 -18.77 -9.45 -24.48
C ILE A 157 -20.29 -9.36 -24.64
N HIS A 158 -21.03 -9.40 -23.54
CA HIS A 158 -22.49 -9.27 -23.47
C HIS A 158 -22.83 -8.01 -22.67
N PRO A 159 -22.77 -6.81 -23.27
CA PRO A 159 -23.25 -5.59 -22.63
C PRO A 159 -24.76 -5.73 -22.39
N SER A 160 -25.15 -5.88 -21.14
CA SER A 160 -26.55 -5.83 -20.75
C SER A 160 -27.00 -4.37 -20.69
N ASP A 161 -27.61 -3.88 -21.76
CA ASP A 161 -28.22 -2.53 -21.76
C ASP A 161 -29.71 -2.60 -21.39
N GLU A 162 -30.24 -1.48 -20.90
CA GLU A 162 -31.55 -1.28 -20.27
C GLU A 162 -32.79 -1.43 -21.18
N MET A 163 -33.96 -1.34 -20.55
CA MET A 163 -35.29 -1.86 -20.93
C MET A 163 -35.98 -1.17 -22.13
N VAL A 164 -36.80 -1.89 -22.90
CA VAL A 164 -37.67 -1.38 -23.98
C VAL A 164 -39.14 -1.45 -23.55
N GLU A 165 -39.94 -0.43 -23.82
CA GLU A 165 -41.39 -0.45 -23.61
C GLU A 165 -42.10 -1.16 -24.78
N VAL A 166 -42.86 -2.22 -24.50
CA VAL A 166 -43.60 -3.06 -25.46
C VAL A 166 -45.09 -2.79 -25.32
N ILE A 167 -45.71 -2.24 -26.36
CA ILE A 167 -47.16 -1.99 -26.39
C ILE A 167 -47.87 -3.29 -26.80
N LEU A 168 -48.78 -3.78 -25.95
CA LEU A 168 -49.62 -4.95 -26.18
C LEU A 168 -50.81 -4.61 -27.11
N PRO A 169 -51.44 -5.61 -27.76
CA PRO A 169 -52.56 -5.39 -28.69
C PRO A 169 -53.81 -4.73 -28.07
N ASP A 170 -53.88 -4.61 -26.74
CA ASP A 170 -54.93 -3.95 -25.98
C ASP A 170 -54.67 -2.46 -25.69
N GLY A 171 -53.53 -1.92 -26.16
CA GLY A 171 -53.12 -0.53 -25.95
C GLY A 171 -52.37 -0.27 -24.64
N SER A 172 -52.08 -1.29 -23.83
CA SER A 172 -51.24 -1.18 -22.63
C SER A 172 -49.75 -1.32 -22.95
N SER A 173 -48.87 -0.66 -22.19
CA SER A 173 -47.43 -0.78 -22.35
C SER A 173 -46.78 -1.59 -21.23
N VAL A 174 -45.88 -2.51 -21.60
CA VAL A 174 -45.11 -3.38 -20.70
C VAL A 174 -43.63 -3.21 -20.98
N ILE A 175 -42.84 -2.87 -19.97
CA ILE A 175 -41.38 -2.74 -20.06
C ILE A 175 -40.73 -4.13 -20.17
N ALA A 176 -40.13 -4.48 -21.33
CA ALA A 176 -39.40 -5.72 -21.59
C ALA A 176 -37.97 -5.48 -22.12
N LYS A 177 -36.98 -6.28 -21.70
CA LYS A 177 -35.62 -6.23 -22.25
C LYS A 177 -35.55 -6.97 -23.58
N LYS A 178 -35.28 -6.25 -24.68
CA LYS A 178 -34.78 -6.85 -25.93
C LYS A 178 -33.25 -6.79 -25.93
N ALA A 179 -32.60 -7.96 -25.91
CA ALA A 179 -31.18 -8.05 -26.23
C ALA A 179 -31.02 -8.85 -27.53
N GLU A 180 -30.67 -8.14 -28.60
CA GLU A 180 -30.23 -8.72 -29.86
C GLU A 180 -28.90 -9.45 -29.67
N LYS A 181 -28.87 -10.70 -30.14
CA LYS A 181 -27.64 -11.47 -30.27
C LYS A 181 -26.80 -10.89 -31.41
N LYS A 182 -25.68 -10.26 -31.08
CA LYS A 182 -24.44 -10.48 -31.84
C LYS A 182 -23.31 -10.77 -30.85
N PRO A 183 -22.99 -12.05 -30.56
CA PRO A 183 -21.74 -12.34 -29.90
C PRO A 183 -20.63 -11.82 -30.82
N LEU A 184 -19.82 -10.89 -30.34
CA LEU A 184 -18.53 -10.65 -30.98
C LEU A 184 -17.81 -12.00 -30.90
N ASN A 185 -17.59 -12.62 -32.05
CA ASN A 185 -17.04 -13.96 -32.16
C ASN A 185 -15.56 -13.90 -31.76
N THR A 186 -15.28 -13.75 -30.46
CA THR A 186 -13.92 -13.66 -29.90
C THR A 186 -13.11 -14.90 -30.28
N PHE A 187 -13.78 -16.05 -30.42
CA PHE A 187 -13.20 -17.26 -31.00
C PHE A 187 -12.83 -17.07 -32.48
N GLY A 188 -13.70 -16.44 -33.28
CA GLY A 188 -13.41 -16.05 -34.66
C GLY A 188 -12.27 -15.03 -34.79
N ILE A 189 -12.21 -14.02 -33.91
CA ILE A 189 -11.12 -13.02 -33.89
C ILE A 189 -9.80 -13.68 -33.49
N PHE A 190 -9.83 -14.57 -32.50
CA PHE A 190 -8.66 -15.34 -32.07
C PHE A 190 -8.17 -16.31 -33.16
N MET A 191 -9.08 -17.01 -33.85
CA MET A 191 -8.76 -17.85 -35.01
C MET A 191 -8.18 -17.02 -36.16
N VAL A 192 -8.74 -15.86 -36.46
CA VAL A 192 -8.21 -14.96 -37.49
C VAL A 192 -6.82 -14.45 -37.11
N LEU A 193 -6.56 -14.13 -35.84
CA LEU A 193 -5.22 -13.75 -35.36
C LEU A 193 -4.20 -14.89 -35.48
N ILE A 194 -4.58 -16.14 -35.17
CA ILE A 194 -3.71 -17.31 -35.34
C ILE A 194 -3.41 -17.53 -36.83
N VAL A 195 -4.42 -17.42 -37.69
CA VAL A 195 -4.27 -17.58 -39.14
C VAL A 195 -3.38 -16.47 -39.71
N ILE A 196 -3.57 -15.21 -39.29
CA ILE A 196 -2.72 -14.07 -39.68
C ILE A 196 -1.28 -14.28 -39.17
N ALA A 197 -1.09 -14.76 -37.94
CA ALA A 197 0.23 -15.07 -37.40
C ALA A 197 0.91 -16.19 -38.20
N GLY A 198 0.17 -17.23 -38.59
CA GLY A 198 0.66 -18.30 -39.46
C GLY A 198 1.09 -17.78 -40.84
N PHE A 199 0.26 -16.93 -41.47
CA PHE A 199 0.63 -16.27 -42.74
C PHE A 199 1.83 -15.34 -42.59
N PHE A 200 1.94 -14.62 -41.47
CA PHE A 200 3.08 -13.76 -41.18
C PHE A 200 4.37 -14.57 -41.04
N LEU A 201 4.34 -15.70 -40.32
CA LEU A 201 5.49 -16.60 -40.18
C LEU A 201 5.88 -17.25 -41.51
N ALA A 202 4.90 -17.65 -42.34
CA ALA A 202 5.17 -18.19 -43.67
C ALA A 202 5.76 -17.12 -44.62
N ALA A 203 5.25 -15.88 -44.56
CA ALA A 203 5.81 -14.76 -45.30
C ALA A 203 7.24 -14.45 -44.84
N LEU A 204 7.48 -14.43 -43.52
CA LEU A 204 8.79 -14.23 -42.92
C LEU A 204 9.80 -15.31 -43.37
N SER A 205 9.41 -16.58 -43.36
CA SER A 205 10.24 -17.69 -43.86
C SER A 205 10.59 -17.54 -45.34
N ASN A 206 9.66 -17.09 -46.17
CA ASN A 206 9.92 -16.83 -47.59
C ASN A 206 10.88 -15.63 -47.76
N LEU A 207 10.67 -14.54 -47.02
CA LEU A 207 11.52 -13.35 -47.06
C LEU A 207 12.95 -13.62 -46.57
N VAL A 208 13.13 -14.46 -45.53
CA VAL A 208 14.44 -14.90 -45.04
C VAL A 208 15.18 -15.75 -46.07
N SER A 209 14.47 -16.58 -46.83
CA SER A 209 15.07 -17.43 -47.87
C SER A 209 15.51 -16.68 -49.13
N VAL A 210 15.03 -15.44 -49.31
CA VAL A 210 15.23 -14.65 -50.54
C VAL A 210 16.36 -13.62 -50.41
N ASP A 211 16.72 -13.19 -49.20
CA ASP A 211 17.74 -12.15 -48.99
C ASP A 211 18.67 -12.44 -47.79
N ALA A 212 19.97 -12.59 -48.08
CA ALA A 212 21.00 -12.89 -47.08
C ALA A 212 21.18 -11.77 -46.04
N HIS A 213 20.95 -10.50 -46.40
CA HIS A 213 21.01 -9.39 -45.43
C HIS A 213 19.82 -9.38 -44.47
N PHE A 214 18.65 -9.87 -44.91
CA PHE A 214 17.47 -10.01 -44.04
C PHE A 214 17.62 -11.19 -43.08
N SER A 215 18.27 -12.28 -43.51
CA SER A 215 18.63 -13.42 -42.65
C SER A 215 19.55 -13.00 -41.48
N ASP A 216 20.51 -12.11 -41.72
CA ASP A 216 21.40 -11.59 -40.66
C ASP A 216 20.67 -10.67 -39.66
N ALA A 217 19.67 -9.90 -40.13
CA ALA A 217 18.83 -9.09 -39.26
C ALA A 217 17.85 -9.93 -38.41
N VAL A 218 17.34 -11.03 -38.97
CA VAL A 218 16.44 -11.97 -38.27
C VAL A 218 17.20 -12.84 -37.27
N SER A 219 18.40 -13.31 -37.59
CA SER A 219 19.24 -14.08 -36.63
C SER A 219 19.65 -13.25 -35.40
N SER A 220 19.80 -11.93 -35.56
CA SER A 220 19.98 -11.00 -34.43
C SER A 220 18.75 -10.91 -33.51
N ILE A 221 17.55 -11.13 -34.06
CA ILE A 221 16.29 -11.22 -33.31
C ILE A 221 16.13 -12.63 -32.71
N GLU A 222 16.54 -13.70 -33.40
CA GLU A 222 16.55 -15.07 -32.87
C GLU A 222 17.46 -15.17 -31.63
N HIS A 223 18.63 -14.54 -31.63
CA HIS A 223 19.49 -14.46 -30.43
C HIS A 223 18.84 -13.68 -29.26
N PHE A 224 17.90 -12.77 -29.53
CA PHE A 224 17.08 -12.14 -28.48
C PHE A 224 16.04 -13.12 -27.91
N PHE A 225 15.49 -14.01 -28.73
CA PHE A 225 14.53 -15.03 -28.30
C PHE A 225 15.18 -16.28 -27.67
N ASP A 226 16.42 -16.63 -28.03
CA ASP A 226 17.19 -17.72 -27.40
C ASP A 226 17.46 -17.47 -25.91
N ASN A 227 17.51 -16.20 -25.50
CA ASN A 227 17.64 -15.78 -24.10
C ASN A 227 16.28 -15.73 -23.36
N VAL A 228 15.15 -15.94 -24.05
CA VAL A 228 13.80 -15.93 -23.48
C VAL A 228 13.26 -17.36 -23.46
N SER A 229 13.41 -18.02 -22.31
CA SER A 229 12.79 -19.32 -22.09
C SER A 229 11.26 -19.20 -22.27
N VAL A 230 10.73 -19.89 -23.29
CA VAL A 230 9.28 -20.00 -23.54
C VAL A 230 8.59 -20.62 -22.33
N ALA A 231 9.24 -21.58 -21.68
CA ALA A 231 8.74 -22.21 -20.46
C ALA A 231 8.60 -21.20 -19.31
N ASP A 232 9.58 -20.31 -19.12
CA ASP A 232 9.54 -19.27 -18.08
C ASP A 232 8.45 -18.24 -18.38
N SER A 233 8.29 -17.87 -19.66
CA SER A 233 7.25 -16.95 -20.12
C SER A 233 5.85 -17.52 -19.90
N ILE A 234 5.64 -18.80 -20.21
CA ILE A 234 4.38 -19.51 -19.94
C ILE A 234 4.14 -19.61 -18.43
N GLY A 235 5.16 -19.94 -17.63
CA GLY A 235 5.06 -20.00 -16.18
C GLY A 235 4.66 -18.65 -15.57
N ARG A 236 5.29 -17.55 -16.01
CA ARG A 236 4.95 -16.17 -15.61
C ARG A 236 3.54 -15.80 -16.03
N PHE A 237 3.11 -16.18 -17.24
CA PHE A 237 1.75 -15.95 -17.69
C PHE A 237 0.73 -16.67 -16.81
N ILE A 238 0.96 -17.95 -16.49
CA ILE A 238 0.08 -18.71 -15.59
C ILE A 238 0.01 -18.04 -14.20
N MET A 239 1.15 -17.63 -13.64
CA MET A 239 1.21 -16.92 -12.35
C MET A 239 0.57 -15.52 -12.40
N SER A 240 0.60 -14.85 -13.55
CA SER A 240 -0.06 -13.56 -13.75
C SER A 240 -1.58 -13.66 -13.68
N LEU A 241 -2.15 -14.86 -13.89
CA LEU A 241 -3.58 -15.04 -13.82
C LEU A 241 -4.14 -14.84 -12.41
N PRO A 242 -3.73 -15.59 -11.37
CA PRO A 242 -4.20 -15.36 -10.01
C PRO A 242 -3.76 -14.00 -9.45
N VAL A 243 -2.54 -13.55 -9.75
CA VAL A 243 -2.05 -12.22 -9.32
C VAL A 243 -2.89 -11.11 -9.93
N GLY A 244 -3.18 -11.18 -11.22
CA GLY A 244 -4.02 -10.17 -11.86
C GLY A 244 -5.49 -10.26 -11.44
N ALA A 245 -6.01 -11.44 -11.09
CA ALA A 245 -7.33 -11.58 -10.47
C ALA A 245 -7.39 -10.88 -9.10
N TYR A 246 -6.34 -11.04 -8.29
CA TYR A 246 -6.16 -10.34 -7.01
C TYR A 246 -6.10 -8.82 -7.19
N LEU A 247 -5.21 -8.31 -8.04
CA LEU A 247 -5.03 -6.87 -8.27
C LEU A 247 -6.28 -6.23 -8.89
N PHE A 248 -6.92 -6.92 -9.84
CA PHE A 248 -8.19 -6.48 -10.43
C PHE A 248 -9.30 -6.47 -9.38
N GLY A 249 -9.36 -7.50 -8.53
CA GLY A 249 -10.29 -7.59 -7.41
C GLY A 249 -10.10 -6.45 -6.40
N LEU A 250 -8.86 -6.07 -6.10
CA LEU A 250 -8.53 -4.95 -5.23
C LEU A 250 -9.11 -3.63 -5.76
N ILE A 251 -8.78 -3.26 -7.01
CA ILE A 251 -9.20 -1.97 -7.58
C ILE A 251 -10.70 -1.99 -7.90
N GLN A 252 -11.16 -2.93 -8.74
CA GLN A 252 -12.54 -2.93 -9.22
C GLN A 252 -13.55 -3.42 -8.16
N GLY A 253 -13.10 -4.21 -7.19
CA GLY A 253 -13.90 -4.57 -6.01
C GLY A 253 -14.16 -3.38 -5.10
N SER A 254 -13.17 -2.49 -4.93
CA SER A 254 -13.31 -1.27 -4.13
C SER A 254 -14.10 -0.18 -4.85
N VAL A 255 -14.00 -0.10 -6.17
CA VAL A 255 -14.64 0.98 -6.95
C VAL A 255 -16.17 0.82 -7.08
N ARG A 256 -16.72 -0.40 -6.98
CA ARG A 256 -18.11 -0.71 -7.33
C ARG A 256 -19.06 -0.88 -6.13
N LYS A 257 -18.55 -0.99 -4.90
CA LYS A 257 -19.36 -1.32 -3.72
C LYS A 257 -19.66 -0.07 -2.90
N GLU A 258 -20.92 0.08 -2.48
CA GLU A 258 -21.32 1.10 -1.53
C GLU A 258 -20.71 0.77 -0.16
N ASN A 259 -20.12 1.76 0.53
CA ASN A 259 -19.32 1.59 1.76
C ASN A 259 -20.15 1.13 2.99
N THR A 260 -21.33 0.54 2.77
CA THR A 260 -22.28 0.09 3.79
C THR A 260 -21.70 -1.00 4.66
N LEU A 261 -20.87 -1.89 4.10
CA LEU A 261 -20.28 -2.99 4.86
C LEU A 261 -19.10 -2.49 5.70
N GLU A 262 -18.34 -1.54 5.19
CA GLU A 262 -17.22 -0.86 5.85
C GLU A 262 -17.75 -0.07 7.05
N ARG A 263 -18.88 0.62 6.87
CA ARG A 263 -19.63 1.27 7.96
C ARG A 263 -20.10 0.25 9.01
N LYS A 264 -20.70 -0.88 8.59
CA LYS A 264 -21.10 -1.95 9.53
C LYS A 264 -19.93 -2.53 10.32
N ILE A 265 -18.78 -2.76 9.67
CA ILE A 265 -17.57 -3.25 10.34
C ILE A 265 -17.05 -2.19 11.31
N HIS A 266 -16.99 -0.93 10.89
CA HIS A 266 -16.63 0.19 11.74
C HIS A 266 -17.54 0.28 12.97
N ASP A 267 -18.86 0.26 12.79
CA ASP A 267 -19.83 0.34 13.87
C ASP A 267 -19.72 -0.86 14.83
N LYS A 268 -19.42 -2.04 14.30
CA LYS A 268 -19.10 -3.22 15.12
C LYS A 268 -17.83 -2.97 15.95
N LEU A 269 -16.71 -2.57 15.33
CA LEU A 269 -15.45 -2.30 16.03
C LEU A 269 -15.58 -1.20 17.08
N VAL A 270 -16.28 -0.12 16.75
CA VAL A 270 -16.54 0.99 17.67
C VAL A 270 -17.48 0.57 18.79
N SER A 271 -18.52 -0.24 18.53
CA SER A 271 -19.42 -0.76 19.57
C SER A 271 -18.80 -1.84 20.47
N PHE A 272 -17.74 -2.53 20.02
CA PHE A 272 -16.94 -3.41 20.86
C PHE A 272 -16.14 -2.63 21.93
N SER A 273 -15.68 -1.41 21.64
CA SER A 273 -14.87 -0.63 22.59
C SER A 273 -15.61 -0.31 23.91
N PRO A 274 -16.86 0.18 23.93
CA PRO A 274 -17.62 0.37 25.17
C PRO A 274 -17.84 -0.91 25.97
N ARG A 275 -18.00 -2.07 25.31
CA ARG A 275 -18.23 -3.37 25.97
C ARG A 275 -16.97 -3.91 26.65
N MET A 276 -15.80 -3.49 26.22
CA MET A 276 -14.53 -3.85 26.86
C MET A 276 -14.17 -2.94 28.04
N ARG A 277 -15.02 -1.98 28.45
CA ARG A 277 -14.74 -1.13 29.62
C ARG A 277 -15.02 -1.86 30.95
N PHE A 278 -14.25 -2.91 31.24
CA PHE A 278 -14.38 -3.69 32.47
C PHE A 278 -13.34 -3.31 33.54
N MET A 279 -12.27 -2.60 33.19
CA MET A 279 -11.19 -2.28 34.14
C MET A 279 -11.49 -1.02 34.94
N PRO A 280 -11.34 -1.03 36.29
CA PRO A 280 -11.42 0.17 37.10
C PRO A 280 -10.33 1.18 36.70
N ASP A 281 -10.72 2.45 36.54
CA ASP A 281 -9.78 3.51 36.20
C ASP A 281 -8.65 3.69 37.23
N SER A 282 -8.90 3.34 38.50
CA SER A 282 -7.89 3.33 39.56
C SER A 282 -6.78 2.31 39.30
N LEU A 283 -7.12 1.13 38.77
CA LEU A 283 -6.15 0.11 38.41
C LEU A 283 -5.29 0.58 37.23
N LEU A 284 -5.91 1.14 36.19
CA LEU A 284 -5.18 1.71 35.06
C LEU A 284 -4.27 2.87 35.48
N ALA A 285 -4.74 3.74 36.38
CA ALA A 285 -3.93 4.81 36.93
C ALA A 285 -2.77 4.27 37.78
N ALA A 286 -3.00 3.26 38.62
CA ALA A 286 -1.94 2.63 39.42
C ALA A 286 -0.86 2.00 38.52
N VAL A 287 -1.26 1.30 37.46
CA VAL A 287 -0.34 0.72 36.48
C VAL A 287 0.47 1.83 35.79
N LEU A 288 -0.18 2.87 35.24
CA LEU A 288 0.56 3.97 34.59
C LEU A 288 1.51 4.68 35.56
N SER A 289 1.09 4.91 36.80
CA SER A 289 1.95 5.51 37.84
C SER A 289 3.14 4.62 38.19
N LEU A 290 2.95 3.30 38.29
CA LEU A 290 4.03 2.35 38.56
C LEU A 290 5.09 2.39 37.45
N PHE A 291 4.65 2.35 36.19
CA PHE A 291 5.56 2.47 35.04
C PHE A 291 6.27 3.83 35.02
N GLY A 292 5.55 4.93 35.26
CA GLY A 292 6.15 6.27 35.31
C GLY A 292 7.21 6.38 36.42
N ILE A 293 6.92 5.89 37.63
CA ILE A 293 7.91 5.87 38.72
C ILE A 293 9.12 5.03 38.34
N LEU A 294 8.92 3.84 37.77
CA LEU A 294 10.01 2.97 37.31
C LEU A 294 10.91 3.69 36.29
N TYR A 295 10.31 4.37 35.31
CA TYR A 295 11.06 5.11 34.29
C TYR A 295 11.79 6.32 34.87
N LEU A 296 11.17 7.08 35.78
CA LEU A 296 11.84 8.17 36.50
C LEU A 296 13.02 7.66 37.33
N THR A 297 12.87 6.55 38.05
CA THR A 297 13.97 5.91 38.79
C THR A 297 15.09 5.49 37.83
N PHE A 298 14.75 4.90 36.70
CA PHE A 298 15.72 4.54 35.66
C PHE A 298 16.48 5.77 35.15
N PHE A 299 15.78 6.85 34.79
CA PHE A 299 16.41 8.09 34.35
C PHE A 299 17.34 8.69 35.39
N VAL A 300 16.94 8.73 36.67
CA VAL A 300 17.80 9.25 37.74
C VAL A 300 19.04 8.37 37.94
N SER A 301 18.88 7.04 37.92
CA SER A 301 19.99 6.11 38.13
C SER A 301 20.99 6.05 36.97
N GLN A 302 20.52 6.26 35.73
CA GLN A 302 21.33 6.11 34.52
C GLN A 302 21.51 7.40 33.71
N ALA A 303 21.18 8.57 34.28
CA ALA A 303 21.27 9.85 33.56
C ALA A 303 22.65 10.04 32.90
N SER A 304 23.74 9.86 33.65
CA SER A 304 25.10 10.03 33.13
C SER A 304 25.41 9.09 31.96
N TYR A 305 25.02 7.81 32.06
CA TYR A 305 25.21 6.80 31.02
C TYR A 305 24.35 7.03 29.78
N MET A 306 23.08 7.44 29.97
CA MET A 306 22.15 7.65 28.87
C MET A 306 22.42 8.95 28.10
N PHE A 307 22.81 10.00 28.81
CA PHE A 307 23.08 11.31 28.21
C PHE A 307 24.52 11.45 27.70
N SER A 308 25.43 10.51 28.01
CA SER A 308 26.80 10.54 27.46
C SER A 308 26.83 10.49 25.93
N ALA A 309 25.86 9.80 25.30
CA ALA A 309 25.68 9.76 23.86
C ALA A 309 25.50 11.16 23.24
N PHE A 310 24.76 12.05 23.93
CA PHE A 310 24.55 13.42 23.46
C PHE A 310 25.83 14.25 23.51
N ALA A 311 26.72 13.94 24.46
CA ALA A 311 28.04 14.55 24.55
C ALA A 311 29.07 13.92 23.58
N GLY A 312 28.68 12.90 22.79
CA GLY A 312 29.58 12.14 21.92
C GLY A 312 30.57 11.24 22.68
N VAL A 313 30.39 11.08 24.00
CA VAL A 313 31.29 10.33 24.88
C VAL A 313 30.81 8.89 24.98
N LEU A 314 31.70 7.96 24.65
CA LEU A 314 31.47 6.53 24.82
C LEU A 314 31.91 6.12 26.24
N PRO A 315 31.07 5.43 27.02
CA PRO A 315 31.48 4.89 28.31
C PRO A 315 32.61 3.87 28.14
N GLU A 316 33.65 3.93 28.99
CA GLU A 316 34.90 3.16 28.85
C GLU A 316 34.69 1.63 28.78
N ALA A 317 33.59 1.12 29.33
CA ALA A 317 33.28 -0.31 29.38
C ALA A 317 32.63 -0.88 28.12
N PHE A 318 32.29 -0.06 27.12
CA PHE A 318 31.52 -0.50 25.95
C PHE A 318 32.20 -0.14 24.64
N THR A 319 32.05 -0.99 23.62
CA THR A 319 32.27 -0.58 22.23
C THR A 319 31.11 0.30 21.74
N ALA A 320 31.35 1.18 20.77
CA ALA A 320 30.29 2.03 20.22
C ALA A 320 29.17 1.22 19.53
N SER A 321 29.47 0.03 18.99
CA SER A 321 28.47 -0.89 18.47
C SER A 321 27.59 -1.50 19.56
N GLU A 322 28.16 -1.99 20.65
CA GLU A 322 27.39 -2.58 21.76
C GLU A 322 26.53 -1.54 22.47
N TYR A 323 27.12 -0.36 22.74
CA TYR A 323 26.42 0.74 23.38
C TYR A 323 25.21 1.22 22.56
N ALA A 324 25.33 1.22 21.22
CA ALA A 324 24.28 1.66 20.32
C ALA A 324 23.23 0.59 20.03
N VAL A 325 23.62 -0.65 19.70
CA VAL A 325 22.68 -1.69 19.25
C VAL A 325 21.81 -2.19 20.40
N SER A 326 22.40 -2.57 21.53
CA SER A 326 21.64 -3.06 22.68
C SER A 326 20.80 -1.93 23.29
N GLY A 327 21.40 -0.75 23.47
CA GLY A 327 20.70 0.42 23.97
C GLY A 327 19.56 0.87 23.05
N PHE A 328 19.70 0.80 21.72
CA PHE A 328 18.64 1.13 20.78
C PHE A 328 17.44 0.19 20.94
N HIS A 329 17.67 -1.13 20.89
CA HIS A 329 16.59 -2.12 20.95
C HIS A 329 15.82 -2.05 22.28
N GLU A 330 16.54 -1.94 23.40
CA GLU A 330 15.92 -1.85 24.73
C GLU A 330 15.04 -0.60 24.84
N LEU A 331 15.54 0.57 24.43
CA LEU A 331 14.80 1.82 24.54
C LEU A 331 13.59 1.86 23.60
N ILE A 332 13.71 1.34 22.38
CA ILE A 332 12.57 1.24 21.46
C ILE A 332 11.52 0.26 21.99
N ASN A 333 11.92 -0.87 22.58
CA ASN A 333 10.99 -1.82 23.17
C ASN A 333 10.19 -1.18 24.32
N VAL A 334 10.84 -0.38 25.18
CA VAL A 334 10.15 0.38 26.22
C VAL A 334 9.13 1.36 25.63
N VAL A 335 9.50 2.08 24.58
CA VAL A 335 8.57 2.98 23.87
C VAL A 335 7.37 2.21 23.30
N LEU A 336 7.58 1.03 22.70
CA LEU A 336 6.49 0.19 22.18
C LEU A 336 5.57 -0.33 23.29
N ILE A 337 6.13 -0.73 24.44
CA ILE A 337 5.35 -1.08 25.63
C ILE A 337 4.49 0.11 26.07
N ASN A 338 5.02 1.33 26.05
CA ASN A 338 4.27 2.53 26.41
C ASN A 338 3.11 2.81 25.44
N PHE A 339 3.28 2.55 24.13
CA PHE A 339 2.17 2.61 23.17
C PHE A 339 1.12 1.51 23.44
N ALA A 340 1.54 0.31 23.82
CA ALA A 340 0.63 -0.77 24.20
C ALA A 340 -0.16 -0.43 25.48
N LEU A 341 0.49 0.19 26.47
CA LEU A 341 -0.16 0.72 27.67
C LEU A 341 -1.17 1.82 27.32
N LEU A 342 -0.80 2.77 26.45
CA LEU A 342 -1.72 3.81 25.98
C LEU A 342 -2.93 3.20 25.26
N ALA A 343 -2.71 2.21 24.39
CA ALA A 343 -3.79 1.50 23.70
C ALA A 343 -4.71 0.78 24.69
N THR A 344 -4.14 0.12 25.70
CA THR A 344 -4.87 -0.53 26.81
C THR A 344 -5.76 0.48 27.53
N VAL A 345 -5.20 1.62 27.96
CA VAL A 345 -5.97 2.67 28.64
C VAL A 345 -7.10 3.21 27.75
N ARG A 346 -6.86 3.34 26.44
CA ARG A 346 -7.88 3.80 25.48
C ARG A 346 -8.98 2.79 25.22
N VAL A 347 -8.67 1.50 25.25
CA VAL A 347 -9.64 0.43 25.00
C VAL A 347 -10.46 0.14 26.25
N PHE A 348 -9.81 0.02 27.41
CA PHE A 348 -10.43 -0.47 28.64
C PHE A 348 -10.83 0.65 29.62
N GLY A 349 -10.22 1.84 29.53
CA GLY A 349 -10.43 2.94 30.48
C GLY A 349 -11.55 3.91 30.12
N SER A 350 -12.03 4.65 31.12
CA SER A 350 -12.96 5.77 30.89
C SER A 350 -12.20 6.99 30.38
N HIS A 351 -12.72 7.61 29.31
CA HIS A 351 -12.04 8.67 28.57
C HIS A 351 -12.00 10.02 29.32
N ASP A 352 -12.71 10.13 30.44
CA ASP A 352 -13.08 11.43 31.03
C ASP A 352 -12.32 11.81 32.30
N ARG A 353 -11.39 10.96 32.77
CA ARG A 353 -10.60 11.28 33.97
C ARG A 353 -9.34 12.08 33.62
N LYS A 354 -9.26 13.30 34.16
CA LYS A 354 -8.08 14.18 34.07
C LYS A 354 -6.80 13.48 34.52
N LEU A 355 -6.86 12.64 35.56
CA LEU A 355 -5.71 11.89 36.08
C LEU A 355 -5.16 10.89 35.06
N LEU A 356 -6.00 10.01 34.51
CA LEU A 356 -5.57 9.02 33.50
C LEU A 356 -4.98 9.70 32.26
N ARG A 357 -5.58 10.81 31.85
CA ARG A 357 -5.07 11.64 30.75
C ARG A 357 -3.69 12.22 31.07
N GLY A 358 -3.51 12.77 32.28
CA GLY A 358 -2.22 13.30 32.74
C GLY A 358 -1.13 12.24 32.79
N LEU A 359 -1.43 11.06 33.37
CA LEU A 359 -0.51 9.93 33.42
C LEU A 359 -0.16 9.41 32.03
N SER A 360 -1.14 9.31 31.13
CA SER A 360 -0.90 8.92 29.73
C SER A 360 -0.01 9.93 29.00
N VAL A 361 -0.18 11.23 29.27
CA VAL A 361 0.72 12.27 28.73
C VAL A 361 2.12 12.13 29.30
N GLY A 362 2.26 11.86 30.60
CA GLY A 362 3.55 11.62 31.25
C GLY A 362 4.31 10.46 30.61
N ILE A 363 3.67 9.29 30.49
CA ILE A 363 4.26 8.11 29.84
C ILE A 363 4.67 8.39 28.38
N MET A 364 3.86 9.15 27.63
CA MET A 364 4.23 9.53 26.26
C MET A 364 5.36 10.56 26.19
N ALA A 365 5.48 11.46 27.18
CA ALA A 365 6.61 12.36 27.29
C ALA A 365 7.91 11.61 27.61
N GLU A 366 7.86 10.61 28.51
CA GLU A 366 8.99 9.72 28.77
C GLU A 366 9.38 8.92 27.53
N SER A 367 8.41 8.43 26.75
CA SER A 367 8.67 7.81 25.45
C SER A 367 9.41 8.73 24.47
N MET A 368 9.12 10.03 24.46
CA MET A 368 9.86 10.99 23.64
C MET A 368 11.32 11.08 24.08
N VAL A 369 11.59 11.08 25.39
CA VAL A 369 12.95 11.11 25.94
C VAL A 369 13.70 9.82 25.58
N PHE A 370 13.08 8.66 25.75
CA PHE A 370 13.68 7.38 25.37
C PHE A 370 14.01 7.31 23.88
N ALA A 371 13.08 7.74 23.02
CA ALA A 371 13.33 7.79 21.58
C ALA A 371 14.45 8.78 21.23
N ALA A 372 14.54 9.95 21.89
CA ALA A 372 15.62 10.91 21.66
C ALA A 372 16.99 10.35 22.06
N ILE A 373 17.09 9.66 23.20
CA ILE A 373 18.33 8.99 23.62
C ILE A 373 18.70 7.89 22.63
N SER A 374 17.73 7.09 22.21
CA SER A 374 17.92 6.02 21.23
C SER A 374 18.44 6.55 19.89
N ALA A 375 17.89 7.66 19.40
CA ALA A 375 18.37 8.34 18.21
C ALA A 375 19.80 8.85 18.38
N SER A 376 20.13 9.48 19.52
CA SER A 376 21.48 9.96 19.83
C SER A 376 22.51 8.82 19.79
N LYS A 377 22.17 7.65 20.34
CA LYS A 377 23.03 6.46 20.30
C LYS A 377 23.28 5.96 18.88
N ILE A 378 22.25 5.90 18.03
CA ILE A 378 22.42 5.52 16.61
C ILE A 378 23.26 6.55 15.86
N ILE A 379 23.06 7.85 16.11
CA ILE A 379 23.82 8.92 15.46
C ILE A 379 25.30 8.83 15.84
N LEU A 380 25.62 8.58 17.12
CA LEU A 380 26.99 8.32 17.57
C LEU A 380 27.59 7.07 16.90
N TYR A 381 26.77 6.05 16.65
CA TYR A 381 27.22 4.86 15.95
C TYR A 381 27.55 5.17 14.47
N MET A 382 26.70 5.95 13.80
CA MET A 382 26.93 6.42 12.43
C MET A 382 28.17 7.31 12.32
N SER A 383 28.41 8.19 13.29
CA SER A 383 29.57 9.10 13.24
C SER A 383 30.91 8.37 13.35
N ARG A 384 30.95 7.18 13.98
CA ARG A 384 32.16 6.37 14.13
C ARG A 384 32.37 5.35 13.01
N PHE A 385 31.29 4.74 12.52
CA PHE A 385 31.38 3.61 11.57
C PHE A 385 30.70 3.87 10.23
N GLY A 386 30.27 5.10 9.97
CA GLY A 386 29.59 5.50 8.74
C GLY A 386 28.14 5.04 8.63
N TYR A 387 27.54 5.37 7.49
CA TYR A 387 26.17 5.00 7.15
C TYR A 387 26.10 3.51 6.76
N THR A 388 25.04 2.85 7.22
CA THR A 388 24.66 1.50 6.77
C THR A 388 23.15 1.41 6.72
N PHE A 389 22.63 0.46 5.94
CA PHE A 389 21.20 0.15 5.83
C PHE A 389 20.50 0.08 7.20
N SER A 390 21.01 -0.74 8.12
CA SER A 390 20.34 -1.02 9.40
C SER A 390 20.37 0.18 10.34
N ARG A 391 21.47 0.95 10.36
CA ARG A 391 21.55 2.20 11.14
C ARG A 391 20.57 3.24 10.57
N THR A 392 20.56 3.34 9.24
CA THR A 392 19.59 4.03 8.36
C THR A 392 18.16 3.94 8.88
N LEU A 393 17.71 2.68 8.85
CA LEU A 393 16.37 2.24 9.18
C LEU A 393 16.05 2.37 10.68
N GLY A 394 17.03 2.11 11.56
CA GLY A 394 16.88 2.30 13.00
C GLY A 394 16.58 3.75 13.37
N LEU A 395 17.26 4.70 12.72
CA LEU A 395 17.03 6.13 12.93
C LEU A 395 15.64 6.55 12.44
N TRP A 396 15.22 6.06 11.27
CA TRP A 396 13.86 6.27 10.77
C TRP A 396 12.80 5.72 11.74
N GLY A 397 12.94 4.47 12.18
CA GLY A 397 12.02 3.84 13.13
C GLY A 397 11.91 4.63 14.44
N THR A 398 13.05 5.12 14.95
CA THR A 398 13.10 6.01 16.12
C THR A 398 12.34 7.31 15.87
N SER A 399 12.53 7.93 14.71
CA SER A 399 11.83 9.16 14.34
C SER A 399 10.30 8.98 14.29
N VAL A 400 9.84 7.82 13.79
CA VAL A 400 8.41 7.48 13.69
C VAL A 400 7.77 7.31 15.06
N VAL A 401 8.43 6.62 16.00
CA VAL A 401 7.90 6.46 17.37
C VAL A 401 7.98 7.75 18.18
N PHE A 402 9.02 8.58 17.97
CA PHE A 402 9.12 9.91 18.56
C PHE A 402 7.96 10.80 18.09
N ALA A 403 7.76 10.90 16.77
CA ALA A 403 6.64 11.65 16.19
C ALA A 403 5.29 11.09 16.65
N GLY A 404 5.16 9.76 16.72
CA GLY A 404 3.96 9.10 17.25
C GLY A 404 3.66 9.52 18.68
N SER A 405 4.69 9.66 19.52
CA SER A 405 4.56 10.07 20.92
C SER A 405 4.10 11.53 21.01
N VAL A 406 4.68 12.42 20.18
CA VAL A 406 4.26 13.83 20.06
C VAL A 406 2.81 13.93 19.62
N PHE A 407 2.42 13.22 18.55
CA PHE A 407 1.04 13.23 18.04
C PHE A 407 0.05 12.60 19.02
N ALA A 408 0.46 11.61 19.81
CA ALA A 408 -0.35 11.04 20.90
C ALA A 408 -0.59 12.05 22.01
N VAL A 409 0.45 12.80 22.45
CA VAL A 409 0.32 13.89 23.42
C VAL A 409 -0.62 14.99 22.89
N ILE A 410 -0.44 15.43 21.64
CA ILE A 410 -1.32 16.44 21.03
C ILE A 410 -2.77 15.95 20.99
N TYR A 411 -3.01 14.67 20.67
CA TYR A 411 -4.34 14.07 20.69
C TYR A 411 -4.93 14.02 22.09
N LEU A 412 -4.15 13.62 23.10
CA LEU A 412 -4.57 13.57 24.50
C LEU A 412 -4.93 14.96 25.05
N LEU A 413 -4.17 15.99 24.69
CA LEU A 413 -4.34 17.35 25.21
C LEU A 413 -5.43 18.13 24.46
N LYS A 414 -5.43 18.08 23.12
CA LYS A 414 -6.29 18.94 22.28
C LYS A 414 -7.50 18.21 21.70
N GLY A 415 -7.58 16.89 21.83
CA GLY A 415 -8.63 16.07 21.18
C GLY A 415 -8.58 16.10 19.64
N LYS A 416 -7.56 16.75 19.06
CA LYS A 416 -7.39 16.87 17.61
C LYS A 416 -6.96 15.55 17.02
N LYS A 417 -7.49 15.23 15.85
CA LYS A 417 -7.23 13.95 15.19
C LYS A 417 -5.86 14.03 14.51
N THR A 418 -4.86 13.42 15.13
CA THR A 418 -3.44 13.53 14.75
C THR A 418 -2.88 12.31 14.01
N PHE A 419 -3.68 11.25 13.87
CA PHE A 419 -3.20 9.99 13.28
C PHE A 419 -2.83 10.13 11.80
N ALA A 420 -3.64 10.82 11.00
CA ALA A 420 -3.34 11.04 9.58
C ALA A 420 -2.04 11.84 9.38
N PRO A 421 -1.82 12.99 10.07
CA PRO A 421 -0.52 13.66 10.06
C PRO A 421 0.67 12.78 10.46
N TRP A 422 0.51 11.91 11.47
CA TRP A 422 1.56 10.97 11.87
C TRP A 422 1.89 9.96 10.76
N MET A 423 0.86 9.42 10.09
CA MET A 423 1.06 8.53 8.94
C MET A 423 1.78 9.23 7.80
N TRP A 424 1.39 10.47 7.48
CA TRP A 424 2.04 11.25 6.42
C TRP A 424 3.50 11.54 6.74
N TYR A 425 3.80 11.90 7.99
CA TYR A 425 5.17 12.06 8.47
C TYR A 425 5.97 10.77 8.30
N SER A 426 5.41 9.63 8.71
CA SER A 426 6.08 8.32 8.67
C SER A 426 6.41 7.88 7.24
N ALA A 427 5.47 8.10 6.31
CA ALA A 427 5.65 7.80 4.89
C ALA A 427 6.68 8.75 4.23
N GLY A 428 6.55 10.05 4.48
CA GLY A 428 7.48 11.05 3.92
C GLY A 428 8.89 10.89 4.47
N SER A 429 9.05 10.62 5.77
CA SER A 429 10.35 10.37 6.38
C SER A 429 10.97 9.06 5.88
N TYR A 430 10.18 8.03 5.60
CA TYR A 430 10.68 6.79 5.01
C TYR A 430 11.23 7.01 3.60
N VAL A 431 10.51 7.76 2.77
CA VAL A 431 10.99 8.15 1.43
C VAL A 431 12.32 8.90 1.53
N LEU A 432 12.43 9.86 2.47
CA LEU A 432 13.68 10.57 2.72
C LEU A 432 14.80 9.61 3.14
N THR A 433 14.53 8.68 4.05
CA THR A 433 15.48 7.64 4.48
C THR A 433 15.92 6.76 3.32
N ALA A 434 15.03 6.41 2.41
CA ALA A 434 15.36 5.62 1.22
C ALA A 434 16.30 6.41 0.28
N PHE A 435 16.05 7.70 0.06
CA PHE A 435 16.96 8.56 -0.70
C PHE A 435 18.32 8.77 -0.02
N ILE A 436 18.35 8.97 1.30
CA ILE A 436 19.61 9.09 2.06
C ILE A 436 20.40 7.79 1.93
N THR A 437 19.74 6.65 2.10
CA THR A 437 20.40 5.34 1.95
C THR A 437 20.97 5.20 0.55
N TRP A 438 20.21 5.59 -0.48
CA TRP A 438 20.70 5.57 -1.87
C TRP A 438 21.94 6.44 -2.13
N ILE A 439 22.06 7.59 -1.46
CA ILE A 439 23.20 8.50 -1.65
C ILE A 439 24.45 8.04 -0.88
N PHE A 440 24.27 7.48 0.32
CA PHE A 440 25.35 7.28 1.29
C PHE A 440 25.73 5.82 1.55
N VAL A 441 24.96 4.85 1.05
CA VAL A 441 25.16 3.40 1.25
C VAL A 441 25.12 2.71 -0.10
#